data_AF-A0A955DR55-F1
#
_entry.id   AF-A0A955DR55-F1
#
_cell.length_a   1.000
_cell.length_b   1.000
_cell.length_c   1.000
_cell.angle_alpha   90.00
_cell.angle_beta   90.00
_cell.angle_gamma   90.00
#
_symmetry.space_group_name_H-M   'P 1'
#
loop_
_entity.id
_entity.type
_entity.pdbx_description
1 polymer ?
#
loop_
_entity_poly.entity_id
_entity_poly.type
_entity_poly.pdbx_seq_one_letter_code
_entity_poly.pdbx_strand_id
1 'polypeptide(L)'
;DTLGDVPIAVTYNWQCDSVRVFDRRLNGETLTFAHSGLFRNSNTLMFDEPPATTDPAATTEATADATARTASLFQQITGEALSGGFAGDQLMILPAALTSWSAWLALHPSTTVMRENPELIKRYKGANPQTYFLTEALSYPVSPMPKDSTIPLKMQCVSVEVDGVRRIFPIPMLLAVTADRSTASVNGVEIAFVVDQVSHSVRVESIADQGSPDDVLYAVWFAQHAFWPEAELVSQPTGPPVEASD
;
A
#
# COMPACT_ATOMS: atom_id res chain seq x y z
N ASP A 1 -4.13 -12.76 -9.65
CA ASP A 1 -5.12 -12.30 -10.67
C ASP A 1 -4.43 -11.55 -11.80
N THR A 2 -5.17 -11.13 -12.84
CA THR A 2 -4.67 -10.27 -13.92
C THR A 2 -5.60 -9.08 -14.16
N LEU A 3 -5.03 -7.94 -14.56
CA LEU A 3 -5.75 -6.74 -15.00
C LEU A 3 -5.22 -6.32 -16.37
N GLY A 4 -6.09 -6.35 -17.40
CA GLY A 4 -5.66 -6.25 -18.80
C GLY A 4 -4.91 -7.52 -19.20
N ASP A 5 -3.59 -7.52 -19.00
CA ASP A 5 -2.71 -8.69 -19.12
C ASP A 5 -1.60 -8.66 -18.05
N VAL A 6 -1.67 -7.72 -17.12
CA VAL A 6 -0.67 -7.56 -16.06
C VAL A 6 -1.07 -8.45 -14.88
N PRO A 7 -0.24 -9.44 -14.49
CA PRO A 7 -0.50 -10.22 -13.30
C PRO A 7 -0.27 -9.34 -12.07
N ILE A 8 -1.30 -9.16 -11.26
CA ILE A 8 -1.27 -8.24 -10.12
C ILE A 8 -1.43 -8.95 -8.78
N ALA A 9 -0.84 -8.36 -7.74
CA ALA A 9 -1.08 -8.69 -6.34
C ALA A 9 -1.62 -7.44 -5.62
N VAL A 10 -2.90 -7.47 -5.24
CA VAL A 10 -3.54 -6.43 -4.42
C VAL A 10 -3.46 -6.85 -2.96
N THR A 11 -2.88 -6.02 -2.11
CA THR A 11 -2.51 -6.37 -0.75
C THR A 11 -2.97 -5.30 0.23
N TYR A 12 -3.42 -5.75 1.40
CA TYR A 12 -3.84 -4.87 2.48
C TYR A 12 -3.33 -5.39 3.81
N ASN A 13 -2.64 -4.53 4.57
CA ASN A 13 -2.21 -4.81 5.93
C ASN A 13 -2.96 -3.90 6.91
N TRP A 14 -3.84 -4.50 7.72
CA TRP A 14 -4.71 -3.74 8.61
C TRP A 14 -4.00 -3.10 9.81
N GLN A 15 -2.83 -3.59 10.22
CA GLN A 15 -2.06 -2.98 11.33
C GLN A 15 -1.43 -1.65 10.93
N CYS A 16 -1.07 -1.49 9.66
CA CYS A 16 -0.51 -0.26 9.11
C CYS A 16 -1.51 0.52 8.26
N ASP A 17 -2.75 0.02 8.11
CA ASP A 17 -3.73 0.51 7.13
C ASP A 17 -3.15 0.66 5.72
N SER A 18 -2.22 -0.22 5.34
CA SER A 18 -1.41 -0.04 4.13
C SER A 18 -1.97 -0.83 2.96
N VAL A 19 -2.23 -0.13 1.85
CA VAL A 19 -2.69 -0.71 0.59
C VAL A 19 -1.57 -0.66 -0.44
N ARG A 20 -1.28 -1.79 -1.09
CA ARG A 20 -0.34 -1.86 -2.21
C ARG A 20 -0.83 -2.75 -3.32
N VAL A 21 -0.55 -2.35 -4.55
CA VAL A 21 -0.75 -3.15 -5.75
C VAL A 21 0.61 -3.32 -6.42
N PHE A 22 0.97 -4.56 -6.74
CA PHE A 22 2.23 -4.89 -7.39
C PHE A 22 2.00 -5.56 -8.73
N ASP A 23 2.87 -5.30 -9.69
CA ASP A 23 3.13 -6.27 -10.76
C ASP A 23 3.90 -7.43 -10.14
N ARG A 24 3.32 -8.62 -10.16
CA ARG A 24 3.94 -9.81 -9.55
C ARG A 24 4.93 -10.50 -10.48
N ARG A 25 5.33 -9.87 -11.59
CA ARG A 25 6.46 -10.32 -12.41
C ARG A 25 7.76 -9.80 -11.82
N LEU A 26 8.71 -10.69 -11.61
CA LEU A 26 10.05 -10.35 -11.15
C LEU A 26 11.05 -11.30 -11.81
N ASN A 27 12.10 -10.74 -12.42
CA ASN A 27 13.17 -11.51 -13.07
C ASN A 27 12.68 -12.59 -14.06
N GLY A 28 11.57 -12.31 -14.76
CA GLY A 28 10.97 -13.22 -15.74
C GLY A 28 10.02 -14.27 -15.14
N GLU A 29 9.87 -14.34 -13.83
CA GLU A 29 8.91 -15.20 -13.13
C GLU A 29 7.64 -14.45 -12.77
N THR A 30 6.49 -15.13 -12.77
CA THR A 30 5.24 -14.59 -12.22
C THR A 30 4.98 -15.20 -10.85
N LEU A 31 5.12 -14.40 -9.80
CA LEU A 31 5.10 -14.86 -8.41
C LEU A 31 3.67 -15.03 -7.89
N THR A 32 3.49 -15.97 -6.97
CA THR A 32 2.26 -16.14 -6.19
C THR A 32 2.58 -15.84 -4.73
N PHE A 33 1.76 -15.00 -4.09
CA PHE A 33 2.02 -14.56 -2.72
C PHE A 33 1.03 -15.17 -1.73
N ALA A 34 1.55 -15.53 -0.56
CA ALA A 34 0.79 -15.91 0.63
C ALA A 34 1.18 -15.04 1.83
N HIS A 35 0.40 -15.14 2.89
CA HIS A 35 0.66 -14.42 4.14
C HIS A 35 1.62 -15.22 5.02
N SER A 36 2.81 -14.68 5.33
CA SER A 36 3.82 -15.40 6.13
C SER A 36 3.47 -15.49 7.63
N GLY A 37 2.67 -14.54 8.13
CA GLY A 37 2.45 -14.35 9.57
C GLY A 37 3.61 -13.63 10.28
N LEU A 38 4.63 -13.21 9.54
CA LEU A 38 5.76 -12.42 10.02
C LEU A 38 5.54 -10.93 9.75
N PHE A 39 6.17 -10.10 10.57
CA PHE A 39 6.04 -8.65 10.55
C PHE A 39 7.39 -7.98 10.75
N ARG A 40 7.62 -6.89 10.02
CA ARG A 40 8.69 -5.92 10.23
C ARG A 40 8.09 -4.53 10.19
N ASN A 41 8.38 -3.71 11.20
CA ASN A 41 7.75 -2.40 11.39
C ASN A 41 6.21 -2.46 11.42
N SER A 42 5.67 -3.46 12.09
CA SER A 42 4.24 -3.80 12.13
C SER A 42 3.57 -4.06 10.78
N ASN A 43 4.32 -4.00 9.68
CA ASN A 43 3.87 -4.30 8.34
C ASN A 43 4.18 -5.77 7.99
N THR A 44 3.26 -6.42 7.29
CA THR A 44 3.40 -7.85 7.01
C THR A 44 4.50 -8.14 6.01
N LEU A 45 5.14 -9.29 6.18
CA LEU A 45 6.00 -9.88 5.16
C LEU A 45 5.17 -10.85 4.32
N MET A 46 5.13 -10.63 3.01
CA MET A 46 4.51 -11.54 2.05
C MET A 46 5.50 -12.66 1.73
N PHE A 47 5.00 -13.86 1.54
CA PHE A 47 5.79 -15.04 1.19
C PHE A 47 5.54 -15.35 -0.28
N ASP A 48 6.56 -15.41 -1.14
CA ASP A 48 6.37 -15.99 -2.48
C ASP A 48 6.36 -17.52 -2.37
N GLU A 49 5.32 -18.15 -2.88
CA GLU A 49 5.23 -19.59 -2.99
C GLU A 49 6.06 -20.02 -4.21
N PRO A 50 7.18 -20.74 -4.01
CA PRO A 50 7.90 -21.31 -5.13
C PRO A 50 6.96 -22.26 -5.90
N PRO A 51 7.13 -22.41 -7.22
CA PRO A 51 6.35 -23.37 -7.99
C PRO A 51 6.39 -24.74 -7.31
N ALA A 52 5.22 -25.38 -7.14
CA ALA A 52 5.15 -26.71 -6.58
C ALA A 52 6.02 -27.66 -7.42
N THR A 53 6.83 -28.49 -6.76
CA THR A 53 7.50 -29.60 -7.41
C THR A 53 6.42 -30.47 -8.07
N THR A 54 6.48 -30.66 -9.37
CA THR A 54 5.48 -31.44 -10.14
C THR A 54 5.54 -32.93 -9.87
N ASP A 55 6.37 -33.40 -8.92
CA ASP A 55 6.51 -34.80 -8.57
C ASP A 55 5.88 -35.11 -7.19
N PRO A 56 4.63 -35.60 -7.13
CA PRO A 56 4.01 -36.07 -5.90
C PRO A 56 4.67 -37.32 -5.30
N ALA A 57 5.63 -37.96 -5.99
CA ALA A 57 6.42 -39.08 -5.44
C ALA A 57 7.66 -38.64 -4.65
N ALA A 58 8.04 -37.35 -4.67
CA ALA A 58 9.16 -36.81 -3.90
C ALA A 58 8.78 -36.56 -2.41
N THR A 59 8.25 -37.59 -1.74
CA THR A 59 7.91 -37.58 -0.31
C THR A 59 8.96 -38.28 0.56
N THR A 60 10.14 -38.57 0.02
CA THR A 60 11.29 -38.99 0.82
C THR A 60 12.29 -37.85 0.91
N GLU A 61 12.86 -37.66 2.09
CA GLU A 61 13.75 -36.56 2.54
C GLU A 61 15.06 -36.37 1.72
N ALA A 62 15.16 -36.85 0.48
CA ALA A 62 16.42 -36.99 -0.24
C ALA A 62 16.49 -36.37 -1.65
N THR A 63 15.42 -35.75 -2.17
CA THR A 63 15.53 -34.95 -3.41
C THR A 63 14.73 -33.66 -3.29
N ALA A 64 15.25 -32.71 -2.50
CA ALA A 64 14.93 -31.31 -2.79
C ALA A 64 15.31 -31.10 -4.26
N ASP A 65 14.33 -30.77 -5.10
CA ASP A 65 14.57 -30.41 -6.48
C ASP A 65 15.64 -29.31 -6.47
N ALA A 66 16.83 -29.62 -6.99
CA ALA A 66 17.97 -28.70 -7.00
C ALA A 66 17.68 -27.43 -7.83
N THR A 67 16.54 -27.38 -8.52
CA THR A 67 16.05 -26.21 -9.28
C THR A 67 15.04 -25.36 -8.51
N ALA A 68 14.52 -25.82 -7.36
CA ALA A 68 13.58 -25.04 -6.56
C ALA A 68 14.29 -23.89 -5.84
N ARG A 69 13.99 -22.65 -6.23
CA ARG A 69 14.52 -21.45 -5.57
C ARG A 69 14.00 -21.37 -4.12
N THR A 70 14.86 -20.91 -3.22
CA THR A 70 14.47 -20.60 -1.84
C THR A 70 13.40 -19.52 -1.82
N ALA A 71 12.26 -19.81 -1.18
CA ALA A 71 11.21 -18.84 -0.96
C ALA A 71 11.74 -17.58 -0.27
N SER A 72 11.18 -16.45 -0.65
CA SER A 72 11.57 -15.10 -0.25
C SER A 72 10.48 -14.45 0.59
N LEU A 73 10.90 -13.47 1.40
CA LEU A 73 9.99 -12.67 2.22
C LEU A 73 10.03 -11.24 1.72
N PHE A 74 8.89 -10.76 1.23
CA PHE A 74 8.75 -9.43 0.66
C PHE A 74 8.08 -8.48 1.66
N GLN A 75 8.66 -7.31 1.88
CA GLN A 75 8.04 -6.26 2.68
C GLN A 75 6.82 -5.70 1.95
N GLN A 76 5.62 -5.79 2.55
CA GLN A 76 4.40 -5.38 1.86
C GLN A 76 4.35 -3.89 1.48
N ILE A 77 4.92 -2.98 2.28
CA ILE A 77 4.91 -1.54 1.97
C ILE A 77 5.86 -1.15 0.82
N THR A 78 7.04 -1.76 0.74
CA THR A 78 8.09 -1.36 -0.22
C THR A 78 8.17 -2.27 -1.44
N GLY A 79 7.67 -3.51 -1.34
CA GLY A 79 7.85 -4.54 -2.36
C GLY A 79 9.25 -5.15 -2.40
N GLU A 80 10.12 -4.82 -1.44
CA GLU A 80 11.49 -5.34 -1.35
C GLU A 80 11.51 -6.76 -0.81
N ALA A 81 12.24 -7.67 -1.45
CA ALA A 81 12.56 -8.98 -0.89
C ALA A 81 13.71 -8.87 0.12
N LEU A 82 13.41 -9.18 1.38
CA LEU A 82 14.36 -9.09 2.50
C LEU A 82 15.21 -10.35 2.68
N SER A 83 14.77 -11.48 2.12
CA SER A 83 15.43 -12.77 2.25
C SER A 83 15.05 -13.70 1.10
N GLY A 84 15.73 -14.84 0.98
CA GLY A 84 15.43 -15.86 -0.03
C GLY A 84 16.11 -15.60 -1.36
N GLY A 85 15.66 -16.29 -2.40
CA GLY A 85 16.31 -16.23 -3.71
C GLY A 85 16.15 -14.91 -4.48
N PHE A 86 15.25 -14.03 -4.04
CA PHE A 86 15.11 -12.67 -4.59
C PHE A 86 15.66 -11.58 -3.65
N ALA A 87 16.43 -11.93 -2.62
CA ALA A 87 16.91 -10.95 -1.64
C ALA A 87 17.59 -9.74 -2.32
N GLY A 88 17.11 -8.54 -2.00
CA GLY A 88 17.55 -7.26 -2.59
C GLY A 88 16.80 -6.83 -3.84
N ASP A 89 15.99 -7.69 -4.46
CA ASP A 89 15.10 -7.32 -5.56
C ASP A 89 13.86 -6.59 -5.03
N GLN A 90 13.22 -5.81 -5.89
CA GLN A 90 12.02 -5.04 -5.57
C GLN A 90 10.94 -5.25 -6.62
N LEU A 91 9.71 -5.48 -6.16
CA LEU A 91 8.52 -5.53 -7.01
C LEU A 91 8.18 -4.14 -7.56
N MET A 92 7.69 -4.09 -8.80
CA MET A 92 7.12 -2.87 -9.35
C MET A 92 5.79 -2.57 -8.67
N ILE A 93 5.71 -1.43 -7.97
CA ILE A 93 4.47 -0.89 -7.43
C ILE A 93 3.65 -0.32 -8.58
N LEU A 94 2.35 -0.65 -8.62
CA LEU A 94 1.40 -0.10 -9.57
C LEU A 94 0.55 0.98 -8.91
N PRO A 95 0.20 2.06 -9.65
CA PRO A 95 -0.69 3.10 -9.14
C PRO A 95 -2.04 2.52 -8.71
N ALA A 96 -2.53 2.99 -7.55
CA ALA A 96 -3.83 2.59 -7.02
C ALA A 96 -4.51 3.75 -6.30
N ALA A 97 -5.84 3.78 -6.33
CA ALA A 97 -6.66 4.73 -5.61
C ALA A 97 -7.45 4.03 -4.50
N LEU A 98 -7.51 4.64 -3.32
CA LEU A 98 -8.40 4.22 -2.23
C LEU A 98 -9.61 5.16 -2.22
N THR A 99 -10.79 4.63 -2.54
CA THR A 99 -12.01 5.43 -2.64
C THR A 99 -13.26 4.59 -2.33
N SER A 100 -14.41 5.23 -2.18
CA SER A 100 -15.68 4.54 -2.02
C SER A 100 -16.11 3.87 -3.32
N TRP A 101 -16.81 2.73 -3.21
CA TRP A 101 -17.35 2.03 -4.38
C TRP A 101 -18.30 2.91 -5.20
N SER A 102 -19.13 3.71 -4.53
CA SER A 102 -20.05 4.65 -5.19
C SER A 102 -19.31 5.72 -5.99
N ALA A 103 -18.25 6.32 -5.42
CA ALA A 103 -17.47 7.33 -6.13
C ALA A 103 -16.72 6.72 -7.32
N TRP A 104 -16.13 5.54 -7.15
CA TRP A 104 -15.48 4.82 -8.24
C TRP A 104 -16.44 4.49 -9.38
N LEU A 105 -17.60 3.91 -9.08
CA LEU A 105 -18.57 3.48 -10.08
C LEU A 105 -19.20 4.67 -10.83
N ALA A 106 -19.35 5.82 -10.18
CA ALA A 106 -19.79 7.05 -10.84
C ALA A 106 -18.80 7.52 -11.92
N LEU A 107 -17.49 7.37 -11.68
CA LEU A 107 -16.42 7.73 -12.62
C LEU A 107 -16.14 6.64 -13.66
N HIS A 108 -16.31 5.36 -13.27
CA HIS A 108 -15.95 4.19 -14.07
C HIS A 108 -17.11 3.17 -14.10
N PRO A 109 -18.24 3.50 -14.77
CA PRO A 109 -19.45 2.67 -14.73
C PRO A 109 -19.28 1.29 -15.38
N SER A 110 -18.25 1.12 -16.22
CA SER A 110 -17.91 -0.15 -16.88
C SER A 110 -16.89 -1.00 -16.11
N THR A 111 -16.49 -0.60 -14.89
CA THR A 111 -15.53 -1.36 -14.09
C THR A 111 -16.03 -2.77 -13.80
N THR A 112 -15.13 -3.74 -13.93
CA THR A 112 -15.31 -5.09 -13.41
C THR A 112 -14.73 -5.22 -12.01
N VAL A 113 -15.38 -6.00 -11.15
CA VAL A 113 -14.87 -6.34 -9.81
C VAL A 113 -14.41 -7.79 -9.80
N MET A 114 -13.33 -8.06 -9.08
CA MET A 114 -12.87 -9.43 -8.85
C MET A 114 -13.94 -10.20 -8.08
N ARG A 115 -14.31 -11.38 -8.59
CA ARG A 115 -15.24 -12.27 -7.89
C ARG A 115 -14.57 -12.80 -6.62
N GLU A 116 -15.33 -12.86 -5.53
CA GLU A 116 -14.89 -13.54 -4.31
C GLU A 116 -14.52 -15.01 -4.58
N ASN A 117 -13.53 -15.54 -3.85
CA ASN A 117 -13.23 -16.96 -3.87
C ASN A 117 -13.94 -17.64 -2.68
N PRO A 118 -14.99 -18.46 -2.91
CA PRO A 118 -15.80 -19.07 -1.83
C PRO A 118 -14.99 -19.94 -0.87
N GLU A 119 -13.89 -20.53 -1.31
CA GLU A 119 -13.02 -21.37 -0.47
C GLU A 119 -12.23 -20.55 0.54
N LEU A 120 -11.90 -19.30 0.19
CA LEU A 120 -11.13 -18.39 1.03
C LEU A 120 -12.01 -17.60 2.01
N ILE A 121 -13.30 -17.42 1.74
CA ILE A 121 -14.23 -16.70 2.63
C ILE A 121 -14.18 -17.25 4.06
N LYS A 122 -14.08 -18.58 4.21
CA LYS A 122 -14.01 -19.25 5.52
C LYS A 122 -12.74 -18.89 6.32
N ARG A 123 -11.70 -18.38 5.67
CA ARG A 123 -10.45 -17.97 6.32
C ARG A 123 -10.53 -16.57 6.93
N TYR A 124 -11.48 -15.74 6.51
CA TYR A 124 -11.70 -14.43 7.10
C TYR A 124 -12.36 -14.59 8.49
N LYS A 125 -11.53 -14.53 9.53
CA LYS A 125 -12.01 -14.55 10.93
C LYS A 125 -12.66 -13.19 11.26
N GLY A 126 -13.73 -13.20 12.04
CA GLY A 126 -14.47 -12.01 12.47
C GLY A 126 -13.76 -11.12 13.49
N ALA A 127 -12.44 -10.95 13.39
CA ALA A 127 -11.75 -9.89 14.11
C ALA A 127 -12.17 -8.55 13.50
N ASN A 128 -12.49 -7.56 14.33
CA ASN A 128 -12.78 -6.20 13.86
C ASN A 128 -11.48 -5.38 13.93
N PRO A 129 -10.82 -5.06 12.81
CA PRO A 129 -9.60 -4.25 12.83
C PRO A 129 -9.79 -2.88 13.49
N GLN A 130 -11.01 -2.34 13.52
CA GLN A 130 -11.29 -1.03 14.11
C GLN A 130 -10.94 -0.98 15.60
N THR A 131 -11.03 -2.10 16.34
CA THR A 131 -10.68 -2.12 17.77
C THR A 131 -9.21 -1.82 18.00
N TYR A 132 -8.34 -2.19 17.05
CA TYR A 132 -6.93 -1.85 17.10
C TYR A 132 -6.69 -0.35 16.97
N PHE A 133 -7.50 0.37 16.20
CA PHE A 133 -7.37 1.82 16.00
C PHE A 133 -7.92 2.65 17.17
N LEU A 134 -8.58 2.03 18.16
CA LEU A 134 -9.09 2.73 19.35
C LEU A 134 -7.99 3.11 20.35
N THR A 135 -6.78 2.57 20.21
CA THR A 135 -5.64 2.85 21.10
C THR A 135 -4.37 3.02 20.29
N GLU A 136 -3.36 3.66 20.87
CA GLU A 136 -2.05 3.86 20.24
C GLU A 136 -1.11 2.63 20.37
N ALA A 137 -1.55 1.57 21.06
CA ALA A 137 -0.74 0.38 21.28
C ALA A 137 -0.51 -0.40 19.98
N LEU A 138 0.75 -0.66 19.61
CA LEU A 138 1.12 -1.37 18.39
C LEU A 138 1.16 -2.88 18.63
N SER A 139 0.69 -3.68 17.66
CA SER A 139 0.66 -5.14 17.79
C SER A 139 2.03 -5.78 17.63
N TYR A 140 2.96 -5.10 16.95
CA TYR A 140 4.29 -5.60 16.65
C TYR A 140 5.33 -4.46 16.79
N PRO A 141 6.62 -4.79 16.94
CA PRO A 141 7.69 -3.81 17.04
C PRO A 141 7.79 -2.92 15.79
N VAL A 142 8.15 -1.65 16.03
CA VAL A 142 8.38 -0.61 15.02
C VAL A 142 9.67 0.12 15.34
N SER A 143 10.52 0.31 14.33
CA SER A 143 11.75 1.09 14.45
C SER A 143 12.14 1.73 13.10
N PRO A 144 12.47 3.03 13.06
CA PRO A 144 12.38 3.98 14.18
C PRO A 144 10.93 4.34 14.53
N MET A 145 10.69 4.71 15.79
CA MET A 145 9.43 5.29 16.23
C MET A 145 9.43 6.81 16.04
N PRO A 146 8.31 7.43 15.60
CA PRO A 146 8.16 8.87 15.61
C PRO A 146 8.40 9.44 17.01
N LYS A 147 9.41 10.28 17.16
CA LYS A 147 9.67 11.03 18.40
C LYS A 147 8.90 12.35 18.36
N ASP A 148 8.35 12.77 19.50
CA ASP A 148 7.68 14.07 19.65
C ASP A 148 6.62 14.36 18.58
N SER A 149 5.94 13.28 18.14
CA SER A 149 4.95 13.35 17.07
C SER A 149 3.81 14.32 17.44
N THR A 150 3.56 15.28 16.56
CA THR A 150 2.45 16.23 16.71
C THR A 150 1.08 15.62 16.34
N ILE A 151 1.08 14.38 15.83
CA ILE A 151 -0.11 13.60 15.46
C ILE A 151 -0.06 12.20 16.11
N PRO A 152 -1.23 11.56 16.34
CA PRO A 152 -1.30 10.15 16.73
C PRO A 152 -0.50 9.22 15.82
N LEU A 153 0.12 8.19 16.39
CA LEU A 153 0.86 7.14 15.68
C LEU A 153 0.00 6.46 14.62
N LYS A 154 -1.27 6.21 14.92
CA LYS A 154 -2.20 5.54 14.00
C LYS A 154 -3.01 6.51 13.13
N MET A 155 -2.61 7.78 13.08
CA MET A 155 -3.22 8.77 12.19
C MET A 155 -3.11 8.30 10.73
N GLN A 156 -4.26 8.15 10.05
CA GLN A 156 -4.30 7.78 8.63
C GLN A 156 -3.69 8.90 7.79
N CYS A 157 -2.73 8.55 6.96
CA CYS A 157 -2.01 9.48 6.10
C CYS A 157 -1.98 8.95 4.67
N VAL A 158 -1.86 9.87 3.72
CA VAL A 158 -1.44 9.58 2.35
C VAL A 158 -0.08 10.20 2.12
N SER A 159 0.86 9.47 1.54
CA SER A 159 2.11 10.06 1.05
C SER A 159 2.23 10.00 -0.44
N VAL A 160 3.00 10.95 -0.95
CA VAL A 160 3.28 11.13 -2.37
C VAL A 160 4.79 11.26 -2.51
N GLU A 161 5.36 10.55 -3.47
CA GLU A 161 6.77 10.60 -3.82
C GLU A 161 6.95 11.12 -5.25
N VAL A 162 7.91 12.03 -5.42
CA VAL A 162 8.33 12.58 -6.71
C VAL A 162 9.85 12.71 -6.73
N ASP A 163 10.50 12.08 -7.68
CA ASP A 163 11.96 11.95 -7.86
C ASP A 163 12.67 11.58 -6.54
N GLY A 164 12.11 10.62 -5.80
CA GLY A 164 12.64 10.13 -4.53
C GLY A 164 12.38 11.03 -3.31
N VAL A 165 11.72 12.18 -3.49
CA VAL A 165 11.30 13.04 -2.38
C VAL A 165 9.88 12.70 -1.97
N ARG A 166 9.73 12.17 -0.74
CA ARG A 166 8.43 11.79 -0.17
C ARG A 166 7.91 12.84 0.82
N ARG A 167 6.64 13.21 0.66
CA ARG A 167 5.87 14.02 1.63
C ARG A 167 4.66 13.25 2.14
N ILE A 168 4.37 13.38 3.43
CA ILE A 168 3.30 12.66 4.12
C ILE A 168 2.24 13.65 4.58
N PHE A 169 0.98 13.40 4.20
CA PHE A 169 -0.16 14.28 4.45
C PHE A 169 -1.20 13.56 5.32
N PRO A 170 -1.51 14.05 6.54
CA PRO A 170 -2.58 13.50 7.35
C PRO A 170 -3.95 13.69 6.69
N ILE A 171 -4.69 12.60 6.50
CA ILE A 171 -5.98 12.62 5.81
C ILE A 171 -6.99 13.54 6.51
N PRO A 172 -7.12 13.55 7.87
CA PRO A 172 -8.02 14.47 8.55
C PRO A 172 -7.72 15.95 8.32
N MET A 173 -6.48 16.31 7.99
CA MET A 173 -6.12 17.71 7.69
C MET A 173 -6.50 18.10 6.27
N LEU A 174 -6.44 17.16 5.33
CA LEU A 174 -6.98 17.35 3.98
C LEU A 174 -8.52 17.44 4.01
N LEU A 175 -9.18 16.60 4.83
CA LEU A 175 -10.63 16.62 5.03
C LEU A 175 -11.14 17.92 5.68
N ALA A 176 -10.32 18.58 6.50
CA ALA A 176 -10.68 19.84 7.14
C ALA A 176 -10.74 21.03 6.16
N VAL A 177 -10.22 20.87 4.94
CA VAL A 177 -10.35 21.86 3.87
C VAL A 177 -11.80 21.85 3.36
N THR A 178 -12.42 23.02 3.24
CA THR A 178 -13.83 23.14 2.81
C THR A 178 -14.04 22.88 1.31
N ALA A 179 -12.97 22.99 0.51
CA ALA A 179 -12.99 22.63 -0.89
C ALA A 179 -12.98 21.10 -1.05
N ASP A 180 -13.66 20.60 -2.07
CA ASP A 180 -13.61 19.20 -2.51
C ASP A 180 -12.25 18.83 -3.15
N ARG A 181 -11.42 19.83 -3.40
CA ARG A 181 -10.07 19.69 -3.95
C ARG A 181 -9.08 20.62 -3.26
N SER A 182 -7.91 20.08 -2.94
CA SER A 182 -6.74 20.87 -2.50
C SER A 182 -5.51 20.45 -3.30
N THR A 183 -4.46 21.28 -3.30
CA THR A 183 -3.20 20.95 -3.95
C THR A 183 -2.01 21.14 -3.02
N ALA A 184 -0.94 20.40 -3.27
CA ALA A 184 0.36 20.63 -2.68
C ALA A 184 1.48 20.31 -3.67
N SER A 185 2.58 21.04 -3.58
CA SER A 185 3.78 20.72 -4.35
C SER A 185 4.60 19.64 -3.65
N VAL A 186 5.05 18.64 -4.41
CA VAL A 186 6.03 17.63 -4.00
C VAL A 186 7.17 17.68 -5.01
N ASN A 187 8.34 18.10 -4.57
CA ASN A 187 9.52 18.30 -5.42
C ASN A 187 9.27 19.10 -6.73
N GLY A 188 8.42 20.13 -6.67
CA GLY A 188 8.10 20.98 -7.83
C GLY A 188 6.96 20.48 -8.72
N VAL A 189 6.49 19.24 -8.53
CA VAL A 189 5.26 18.73 -9.17
C VAL A 189 4.06 19.09 -8.29
N GLU A 190 3.04 19.70 -8.88
CA GLU A 190 1.79 19.97 -8.17
C GLU A 190 0.87 18.75 -8.21
N ILE A 191 0.41 18.35 -7.02
CA ILE A 191 -0.42 17.16 -6.81
C ILE A 191 -1.77 17.60 -6.28
N ALA A 192 -2.86 17.06 -6.84
CA ALA A 192 -4.21 17.31 -6.36
C ALA A 192 -4.66 16.21 -5.39
N PHE A 193 -5.33 16.63 -4.32
CA PHE A 193 -6.02 15.79 -3.36
C PHE A 193 -7.51 16.05 -3.49
N VAL A 194 -8.25 15.09 -4.05
CA VAL A 194 -9.70 15.13 -4.17
C VAL A 194 -10.31 14.48 -2.95
N VAL A 195 -11.13 15.23 -2.23
CA VAL A 195 -11.67 14.88 -0.93
C VAL A 195 -13.13 14.44 -1.09
N ASP A 196 -13.46 13.25 -0.60
CA ASP A 196 -14.84 12.79 -0.45
C ASP A 196 -15.25 12.90 1.02
N GLN A 197 -16.02 13.94 1.33
CA GLN A 197 -16.52 14.24 2.67
C GLN A 197 -17.52 13.20 3.20
N VAL A 198 -18.13 12.39 2.32
CA VAL A 198 -19.09 11.36 2.74
C VAL A 198 -18.35 10.09 3.16
N SER A 199 -17.37 9.67 2.36
CA SER A 199 -16.57 8.47 2.68
C SER A 199 -15.34 8.75 3.53
N HIS A 200 -15.06 10.02 3.82
CA HIS A 200 -13.82 10.49 4.47
C HIS A 200 -12.56 9.95 3.77
N SER A 201 -12.61 9.85 2.44
CA SER A 201 -11.48 9.38 1.64
C SER A 201 -10.83 10.54 0.88
N VAL A 202 -9.56 10.35 0.55
CA VAL A 202 -8.80 11.27 -0.29
C VAL A 202 -8.26 10.47 -1.45
N ARG A 203 -8.45 10.97 -2.66
CA ARG A 203 -7.81 10.44 -3.87
C ARG A 203 -6.72 11.41 -4.32
N VAL A 204 -5.56 10.85 -4.65
CA VAL A 204 -4.45 11.60 -5.24
C VAL A 204 -4.60 11.58 -6.76
N GLU A 205 -4.52 12.76 -7.38
CA GLU A 205 -4.60 12.93 -8.83
C GLU A 205 -3.42 13.79 -9.32
N SER A 206 -2.82 13.34 -10.42
CA SER A 206 -1.86 14.16 -11.17
C SER A 206 -2.58 15.35 -11.81
N ILE A 207 -1.92 16.50 -11.85
CA ILE A 207 -2.41 17.65 -12.61
C ILE A 207 -1.78 17.57 -14.00
N ALA A 208 -2.62 17.66 -15.04
CA ALA A 208 -2.18 17.56 -16.42
C ALA A 208 -1.01 18.52 -16.71
N ASP A 209 -0.05 18.05 -17.50
CA ASP A 209 1.15 18.78 -17.92
C ASP A 209 2.12 19.22 -16.78
N GLN A 210 1.86 18.82 -15.53
CA GLN A 210 2.72 19.12 -14.38
C GLN A 210 3.54 17.93 -13.86
N GLY A 211 3.33 16.73 -14.40
CA GLY A 211 3.99 15.50 -13.98
C GLY A 211 3.06 14.54 -13.24
N SER A 212 3.62 13.43 -12.73
CA SER A 212 2.90 12.41 -11.96
C SER A 212 3.75 11.92 -10.80
N PRO A 213 3.13 11.48 -9.70
CA PRO A 213 3.89 10.88 -8.61
C PRO A 213 4.48 9.52 -9.02
N ASP A 214 5.67 9.23 -8.52
CA ASP A 214 6.32 7.92 -8.66
C ASP A 214 5.65 6.88 -7.77
N ASP A 215 5.18 7.33 -6.60
CA ASP A 215 4.46 6.49 -5.65
C ASP A 215 3.39 7.27 -4.86
N VAL A 216 2.29 6.58 -4.57
CA VAL A 216 1.25 7.03 -3.64
C VAL A 216 0.99 5.92 -2.63
N LEU A 217 1.12 6.24 -1.33
CA LEU A 217 0.90 5.27 -0.26
C LEU A 217 -0.12 5.79 0.75
N TYR A 218 -1.20 5.03 0.92
CA TYR A 218 -2.10 5.16 2.06
C TYR A 218 -1.59 4.22 3.16
N ALA A 219 -1.27 4.78 4.32
CA ALA A 219 -0.84 4.05 5.51
C ALA A 219 -0.85 4.98 6.74
N VAL A 220 -0.89 4.39 7.93
CA VAL A 220 -0.78 5.15 9.19
C VAL A 220 0.59 5.77 9.40
N TRP A 221 0.62 6.88 10.13
CA TRP A 221 1.79 7.70 10.39
C TRP A 221 3.01 6.91 10.89
N PHE A 222 2.87 6.08 11.94
CA PHE A 222 4.00 5.35 12.51
C PHE A 222 4.69 4.46 11.47
N ALA A 223 3.91 3.85 10.57
CA ALA A 223 4.44 2.94 9.57
C ALA A 223 5.23 3.72 8.54
N GLN A 224 4.65 4.83 8.04
CA GLN A 224 5.32 5.69 7.07
C GLN A 224 6.64 6.26 7.63
N HIS A 225 6.64 6.73 8.87
CA HIS A 225 7.86 7.20 9.53
C HIS A 225 8.91 6.10 9.71
N ALA A 226 8.50 4.86 10.01
CA ALA A 226 9.44 3.76 10.19
C ALA A 226 10.14 3.34 8.88
N PHE A 227 9.47 3.51 7.72
CA PHE A 227 10.05 3.22 6.41
C PHE A 227 10.76 4.43 5.79
N TRP A 228 10.28 5.64 6.06
CA TRP A 228 10.84 6.90 5.56
C TRP A 228 10.93 7.94 6.68
N PRO A 229 11.90 7.81 7.62
CA PRO A 229 12.01 8.70 8.77
C PRO A 229 12.36 10.15 8.42
N GLU A 230 12.97 10.35 7.25
CA GLU A 230 13.34 11.67 6.71
C GLU A 230 12.20 12.34 5.92
N ALA A 231 11.10 11.62 5.65
CA ALA A 231 9.98 12.18 4.90
C ALA A 231 9.30 13.30 5.70
N GLU A 232 9.02 14.41 5.03
CA GLU A 232 8.37 15.57 5.64
C GLU A 232 6.92 15.26 5.97
N LEU A 233 6.55 15.40 7.24
CA LEU A 233 5.15 15.43 7.67
C LEU A 233 4.56 16.81 7.42
N VAL A 234 3.65 16.91 6.47
CA VAL A 234 2.99 18.16 6.09
C VAL A 234 1.83 18.43 7.04
N SER A 235 2.04 19.38 7.96
CA SER A 235 1.06 19.74 8.99
C SER A 235 0.00 20.74 8.55
N GLN A 236 0.09 21.36 7.36
CA GLN A 236 -1.01 22.08 6.72
C GLN A 236 -0.86 22.01 5.19
N PRO A 237 -1.92 21.71 4.42
CA PRO A 237 -1.86 21.82 2.96
C PRO A 237 -1.58 23.27 2.57
N THR A 238 -0.56 23.50 1.76
CA THR A 238 0.02 24.82 1.50
C THR A 238 -0.57 25.55 0.29
N GLY A 239 -1.56 24.98 -0.40
CA GLY A 239 -2.18 25.58 -1.59
C GLY A 239 -3.39 26.48 -1.28
N PRO A 240 -3.62 27.58 -2.02
CA PRO A 240 -4.92 28.26 -2.02
C PRO A 240 -6.02 27.29 -2.50
N PRO A 241 -7.27 27.44 -2.05
CA PRO A 241 -8.37 26.64 -2.59
C PRO A 241 -8.43 26.84 -4.11
N VAL A 242 -8.38 25.74 -4.86
CA VAL A 242 -8.62 25.78 -6.31
C VAL A 242 -10.14 25.95 -6.47
N GLU A 243 -10.56 27.08 -7.04
CA GLU A 243 -11.97 27.26 -7.39
C GLU A 243 -12.40 26.15 -8.35
N ALA A 244 -13.56 25.55 -8.08
CA ALA A 244 -14.16 24.57 -8.97
C ALA A 244 -14.29 25.19 -10.37
N SER A 245 -13.70 24.55 -11.37
CA SER A 245 -13.94 24.93 -12.76
C SER A 245 -15.39 24.55 -13.11
N ASP A 246 -16.20 25.57 -13.42
CA ASP A 246 -17.57 25.45 -13.95
C ASP A 246 -17.68 24.57 -15.20
#